data_AF-A0A1S3VN74-F1
#
_entry.id   AF-A0A1S3VN74-F1
#
_cell.length_a   1.000
_cell.length_b   1.000
_cell.length_c   1.000
_cell.angle_alpha   90.00
_cell.angle_beta   90.00
_cell.angle_gamma   90.00
#
_symmetry.space_group_name_H-M   'P 1'
#
loop_
_entity.id
_entity.type
_entity.pdbx_description
1 polymer ?
#
loop_
_entity_poly.entity_id
_entity_poly.type
_entity_poly.pdbx_seq_one_letter_code
_entity_poly.pdbx_strand_id
1 'polypeptide(L)'
;MASPTTSFLTLSLLLLILLPISSATSATLLDAVEILSSLGFQCMALHLELASQTLQPHHSLTIFAPTDAAFERLPHHLSLSLLRYHLLPHAFSLHSLTSLPFGASIPTLLPNHSLTITTTSPTITISINNVTLLPSRVFHHPNLTIFPTTNFFDPRFHLTPPHPRPKPNPPTICLPSPHNPLSRAARLLRSHRFSLVASLLDLQLPSAYNRCKLTLFAPLDKALIHARHNLTHLSALLRHHLVPCKIVWRELVELRDGTLIGTYEKGFSLNVTMSKTHTLLLNGVQVIFPDMFRGDCLVVHGVQHVFSGHNVKRHHHAKHDTYRVTDAQDYDEHEVSSHSPEFDDDNRHGEGNSAGHYHFSVFH
;
A
#
# COMPACT_ATOMS: atom_id res chain seq x y z
N MET A 1 63.90 -9.47 7.56
CA MET A 1 62.83 -8.88 6.75
C MET A 1 61.73 -9.92 6.58
N ALA A 2 60.69 -9.86 7.41
CA ALA A 2 59.51 -10.72 7.30
C ALA A 2 58.36 -9.85 6.76
N SER A 3 57.78 -10.26 5.64
CA SER A 3 56.78 -9.52 4.88
C SER A 3 55.41 -9.53 5.56
N PRO A 4 54.73 -8.39 5.71
CA PRO A 4 53.42 -8.30 6.37
C PRO A 4 52.24 -8.65 5.44
N THR A 5 52.49 -9.25 4.28
CA THR A 5 51.49 -9.37 3.20
C THR A 5 50.51 -10.54 3.39
N THR A 6 50.83 -11.54 4.22
CA THR A 6 49.97 -12.72 4.43
C THR A 6 48.81 -12.46 5.40
N SER A 7 48.93 -11.49 6.30
CA SER A 7 47.87 -11.17 7.29
C SER A 7 46.69 -10.40 6.70
N PHE A 8 46.90 -9.67 5.60
CA PHE A 8 45.82 -8.90 4.96
C PHE A 8 44.92 -9.78 4.09
N LEU A 9 45.47 -10.82 3.46
CA LEU A 9 44.70 -11.77 2.64
C LEU A 9 43.77 -12.65 3.48
N THR A 10 44.23 -13.09 4.66
CA THR A 10 43.40 -13.90 5.57
C THR A 10 42.29 -13.10 6.23
N LEU A 11 42.56 -11.82 6.58
CA LEU A 11 41.54 -10.91 7.11
C LEU A 11 40.50 -10.52 6.05
N SER A 12 40.91 -10.33 4.80
CA SER A 12 40.01 -10.07 3.66
C SER A 12 39.10 -11.26 3.35
N LEU A 13 39.64 -12.48 3.41
CA LEU A 13 38.86 -13.71 3.21
C LEU A 13 37.87 -13.97 4.35
N LEU A 14 38.24 -13.64 5.59
CA LEU A 14 37.36 -13.75 6.76
C LEU A 14 36.22 -12.71 6.70
N LEU A 15 36.50 -11.50 6.19
CA LEU A 15 35.50 -10.44 6.03
C LEU A 15 34.46 -10.77 4.93
N LEU A 16 34.85 -11.55 3.92
CA LEU A 16 33.92 -12.05 2.88
C LEU A 16 32.95 -13.14 3.39
N ILE A 17 33.31 -13.85 4.47
CA ILE A 17 32.44 -14.84 5.13
C ILE A 17 31.44 -14.16 6.09
N LEU A 18 31.68 -12.89 6.44
CA LEU A 18 30.85 -12.07 7.33
C LEU A 18 29.88 -11.14 6.58
N LEU A 19 29.80 -11.20 5.24
CA LEU A 19 28.70 -10.52 4.54
C LEU A 19 27.38 -11.15 4.97
N PRO A 20 26.39 -10.36 5.38
CA PRO A 20 25.14 -10.90 5.85
C PRO A 20 24.43 -11.58 4.67
N ILE A 21 24.15 -12.87 4.83
CA ILE A 21 23.26 -13.67 3.96
C ILE A 21 21.82 -13.08 3.93
N SER A 22 21.54 -12.00 4.66
CA SER A 22 20.25 -11.32 4.76
C SER A 22 19.61 -10.93 3.42
N SER A 23 20.39 -10.69 2.35
CA SER A 23 19.84 -10.23 1.06
C SER A 23 18.83 -11.20 0.43
N ALA A 24 19.05 -12.52 0.59
CA ALA A 24 18.18 -13.53 -0.04
C ALA A 24 16.81 -13.70 0.64
N THR A 25 16.67 -13.27 1.90
CA THR A 25 15.48 -13.55 2.72
C THR A 25 14.39 -12.49 2.63
N SER A 26 14.75 -11.23 2.35
CA SER A 26 13.79 -10.18 2.03
C SER A 26 13.25 -10.34 0.60
N ALA A 27 14.01 -10.98 -0.29
CA ALA A 27 13.64 -11.20 -1.67
C ALA A 27 12.41 -12.12 -1.82
N THR A 28 12.35 -13.24 -1.09
CA THR A 28 11.26 -14.23 -1.25
C THR A 28 9.86 -13.67 -0.97
N LEU A 29 9.73 -12.76 -0.01
CA LEU A 29 8.45 -12.13 0.32
C LEU A 29 8.07 -11.04 -0.68
N LEU A 30 9.04 -10.25 -1.15
CA LEU A 30 8.82 -9.22 -2.18
C LEU A 30 8.48 -9.85 -3.53
N ASP A 31 9.18 -10.93 -3.91
CA ASP A 31 8.87 -11.76 -5.08
C ASP A 31 7.42 -12.26 -4.98
N ALA A 32 7.01 -12.74 -3.80
CA ALA A 32 5.64 -13.20 -3.59
C ALA A 32 4.60 -12.10 -3.78
N VAL A 33 4.87 -10.86 -3.35
CA VAL A 33 3.99 -9.70 -3.57
C VAL A 33 3.81 -9.42 -5.06
N GLU A 34 4.91 -9.40 -5.81
CA GLU A 34 4.89 -9.18 -7.26
C GLU A 34 4.09 -10.28 -7.98
N ILE A 35 4.39 -11.54 -7.66
CA ILE A 35 3.71 -12.70 -8.25
C ILE A 35 2.21 -12.67 -7.92
N LEU A 36 1.82 -12.48 -6.66
CA LEU A 36 0.42 -12.39 -6.25
C LEU A 36 -0.33 -11.28 -6.99
N SER A 37 0.32 -10.13 -7.19
CA SER A 37 -0.24 -9.01 -7.96
C SER A 37 -0.44 -9.40 -9.42
N SER A 38 0.53 -10.07 -10.05
CA SER A 38 0.44 -10.55 -11.43
C SER A 38 -0.67 -11.59 -11.63
N LEU A 39 -0.95 -12.39 -10.60
CA LEU A 39 -1.96 -13.44 -10.60
C LEU A 39 -3.38 -12.93 -10.24
N GLY A 40 -3.52 -11.64 -9.93
CA GLY A 40 -4.81 -11.01 -9.61
C GLY A 40 -5.27 -11.20 -8.16
N PHE A 41 -4.36 -11.48 -7.22
CA PHE A 41 -4.61 -11.56 -5.78
C PHE A 41 -4.16 -10.25 -5.11
N GLN A 42 -4.73 -9.14 -5.56
CA GLN A 42 -4.24 -7.79 -5.21
C GLN A 42 -4.41 -7.50 -3.71
N CYS A 43 -5.49 -7.99 -3.10
CA CYS A 43 -5.72 -7.81 -1.68
C CYS A 43 -4.67 -8.57 -0.86
N MET A 44 -4.37 -9.82 -1.20
CA MET A 44 -3.35 -10.60 -0.49
C MET A 44 -1.95 -10.02 -0.70
N ALA A 45 -1.60 -9.62 -1.94
CA ALA A 45 -0.32 -8.98 -2.24
C ALA A 45 -0.08 -7.75 -1.35
N LEU A 46 -1.07 -6.86 -1.25
CA LEU A 46 -0.99 -5.65 -0.44
C LEU A 46 -0.81 -5.96 1.06
N HIS A 47 -1.54 -6.95 1.59
CA HIS A 47 -1.40 -7.32 3.01
C HIS A 47 -0.03 -7.95 3.30
N LEU A 48 0.51 -8.74 2.36
CA LEU A 48 1.83 -9.34 2.48
C LEU A 48 2.94 -8.27 2.42
N GLU A 49 2.82 -7.32 1.51
CA GLU A 49 3.73 -6.18 1.37
C GLU A 49 3.77 -5.35 2.65
N LEU A 50 2.60 -5.02 3.21
CA LEU A 50 2.54 -4.26 4.44
C LEU A 50 3.10 -5.03 5.64
N ALA A 51 2.82 -6.33 5.70
CA ALA A 51 3.32 -7.19 6.77
C ALA A 51 4.82 -7.49 6.65
N SER A 52 5.45 -7.24 5.49
CA SER A 52 6.88 -7.51 5.25
C SER A 52 7.82 -6.85 6.26
N GLN A 53 7.43 -5.70 6.81
CA GLN A 53 8.21 -4.99 7.82
C GLN A 53 8.13 -5.62 9.21
N THR A 54 7.18 -6.54 9.42
CA THR A 54 6.85 -7.13 10.73
C THR A 54 6.99 -8.65 10.76
N LEU A 55 6.88 -9.29 9.60
CA LEU A 55 7.13 -10.72 9.45
C LEU A 55 8.63 -10.96 9.52
N GLN A 56 9.01 -12.03 10.22
CA GLN A 56 10.40 -12.43 10.24
C GLN A 56 10.78 -12.94 8.85
N PRO A 57 12.01 -12.65 8.39
CA PRO A 57 12.50 -13.20 7.14
C PRO A 57 12.49 -14.74 7.20
N HIS A 58 11.91 -15.38 6.18
CA HIS A 58 11.92 -16.83 6.02
C HIS A 58 12.60 -17.20 4.70
N HIS A 59 13.51 -18.19 4.78
CA HIS A 59 14.22 -18.71 3.60
C HIS A 59 13.32 -19.48 2.64
N SER A 60 12.17 -19.95 3.13
CA SER A 60 11.19 -20.74 2.38
C SER A 60 9.80 -20.39 2.89
N LEU A 61 8.82 -20.30 1.98
CA LEU A 61 7.48 -19.83 2.33
C LEU A 61 6.41 -20.53 1.49
N THR A 62 5.35 -21.01 2.15
CA THR A 62 4.09 -21.32 1.47
C THR A 62 3.05 -20.28 1.86
N ILE A 63 2.35 -19.75 0.84
CA ILE A 63 1.29 -18.76 0.99
C ILE A 63 -0.02 -19.35 0.50
N PHE A 64 -1.02 -19.41 1.37
CA PHE A 64 -2.40 -19.62 0.95
C PHE A 64 -3.04 -18.27 0.68
N ALA A 65 -3.40 -18.01 -0.57
CA ALA A 65 -3.86 -16.71 -1.03
C ALA A 65 -5.36 -16.73 -1.35
N PRO A 66 -6.24 -16.27 -0.44
CA PRO A 66 -7.65 -16.08 -0.73
C PRO A 66 -7.84 -15.11 -1.90
N THR A 67 -8.78 -15.43 -2.78
CA THR A 67 -9.20 -14.52 -3.86
C THR A 67 -9.66 -13.17 -3.31
N ASP A 68 -9.55 -12.11 -4.10
CA ASP A 68 -10.05 -10.78 -3.72
C ASP A 68 -11.56 -10.80 -3.39
N ALA A 69 -12.36 -11.63 -4.06
CA ALA A 69 -13.77 -11.86 -3.71
C ALA A 69 -13.99 -12.49 -2.32
N ALA A 70 -12.99 -13.19 -1.77
CA ALA A 70 -13.02 -13.68 -0.39
C ALA A 70 -12.74 -12.55 0.61
N PHE A 71 -11.86 -11.61 0.26
CA PHE A 71 -11.63 -10.39 1.04
C PHE A 71 -12.88 -9.53 1.12
N GLU A 72 -13.65 -9.42 0.03
CA GLU A 72 -14.94 -8.70 0.02
C GLU A 72 -15.97 -9.28 0.99
N ARG A 73 -15.93 -10.61 1.22
CA ARG A 73 -16.86 -11.33 2.10
C ARG A 73 -16.41 -11.37 3.56
N LEU A 74 -15.21 -10.89 3.87
CA LEU A 74 -14.66 -10.98 5.22
C LEU A 74 -15.40 -9.97 6.14
N PRO A 75 -16.07 -10.43 7.22
CA PRO A 75 -16.87 -9.55 8.09
C PRO A 75 -16.00 -8.59 8.92
N HIS A 76 -14.70 -8.87 9.03
CA HIS A 76 -13.70 -8.12 9.78
C HIS A 76 -12.41 -8.00 8.95
N HIS A 77 -11.46 -7.18 9.37
CA HIS A 77 -10.19 -7.00 8.65
C HIS A 77 -9.29 -8.25 8.72
N LEU A 78 -8.38 -8.40 7.76
CA LEU A 78 -7.33 -9.41 7.83
C LEU A 78 -6.28 -8.97 8.87
N SER A 79 -6.38 -9.51 10.08
CA SER A 79 -5.39 -9.26 11.13
C SER A 79 -4.04 -9.88 10.77
N LEU A 80 -2.94 -9.34 11.32
CA LEU A 80 -1.60 -9.92 11.17
C LEU A 80 -1.56 -11.38 11.65
N SER A 81 -2.33 -11.72 12.68
CA SER A 81 -2.50 -13.09 13.16
C SER A 81 -3.18 -13.99 12.12
N LEU A 82 -4.25 -13.51 11.50
CA LEU A 82 -4.95 -14.26 10.45
C LEU A 82 -4.10 -14.36 9.18
N LEU A 83 -3.32 -13.33 8.83
CA LEU A 83 -2.33 -13.41 7.75
C LEU A 83 -1.28 -14.47 8.05
N ARG A 84 -0.67 -14.45 9.25
CA ARG A 84 0.27 -15.48 9.71
C ARG A 84 -0.31 -16.90 9.66
N TYR A 85 -1.62 -17.04 9.87
CA TYR A 85 -2.32 -18.32 9.76
C TYR A 85 -2.42 -18.85 8.31
N HIS A 86 -2.27 -17.98 7.31
CA HIS A 86 -2.23 -18.35 5.89
C HIS A 86 -0.80 -18.60 5.37
N LEU A 87 0.21 -18.47 6.23
CA LEU A 87 1.61 -18.60 5.88
C LEU A 87 2.24 -19.80 6.58
N LEU A 88 3.05 -20.56 5.86
CA LEU A 88 3.77 -21.73 6.36
C LEU A 88 5.27 -21.49 6.27
N PRO A 89 6.07 -21.86 7.29
CA PRO A 89 7.52 -21.61 7.33
C PRO A 89 8.35 -22.43 6.33
N HIS A 90 7.71 -23.22 5.47
CA HIS A 90 8.34 -24.07 4.46
C HIS A 90 7.53 -24.01 3.15
N ALA A 91 8.21 -24.07 2.01
CA ALA A 91 7.59 -24.18 0.70
C ALA A 91 7.14 -25.63 0.44
N PHE A 92 5.86 -25.88 0.67
CA PHE A 92 5.22 -27.14 0.33
C PHE A 92 4.84 -27.17 -1.14
N SER A 93 5.27 -28.23 -1.84
CA SER A 93 4.74 -28.52 -3.18
C SER A 93 3.30 -29.00 -3.11
N LEU A 94 2.55 -28.86 -4.21
CA LEU A 94 1.21 -29.43 -4.34
C LEU A 94 1.22 -30.94 -4.04
N HIS A 95 2.22 -31.66 -4.56
CA HIS A 95 2.40 -33.10 -4.34
C HIS A 95 2.59 -33.43 -2.85
N SER A 96 3.43 -32.67 -2.15
CA SER A 96 3.67 -32.84 -0.71
C SER A 96 2.40 -32.59 0.12
N LEU A 97 1.55 -31.64 -0.28
CA LEU A 97 0.26 -31.43 0.40
C LEU A 97 -0.75 -32.53 0.07
N THR A 98 -0.77 -33.06 -1.16
CA THR A 98 -1.68 -34.16 -1.54
C THR A 98 -1.36 -35.50 -0.87
N SER A 99 -0.09 -35.74 -0.53
CA SER A 99 0.33 -37.00 0.09
C SER A 99 0.04 -37.06 1.59
N LEU A 100 -0.33 -35.94 2.21
CA LEU A 100 -0.68 -35.90 3.61
C LEU A 100 -2.06 -36.55 3.86
N PRO A 101 -2.19 -37.40 4.90
CA PRO A 101 -3.46 -38.05 5.21
C PRO A 101 -4.50 -37.04 5.71
N PHE A 102 -5.78 -37.39 5.59
CA PHE A 102 -6.86 -36.65 6.26
C PHE A 102 -6.56 -36.52 7.76
N GLY A 103 -6.74 -35.31 8.30
CA GLY A 103 -6.42 -34.99 9.69
C GLY A 103 -4.95 -34.62 9.95
N ALA A 104 -4.07 -34.68 8.95
CA ALA A 104 -2.70 -34.19 9.10
C ALA A 104 -2.68 -32.70 9.46
N SER A 105 -1.85 -32.36 10.44
CA SER A 105 -1.71 -31.00 10.99
C SER A 105 -0.43 -30.35 10.46
N ILE A 106 -0.54 -29.14 9.93
CA ILE A 106 0.54 -28.40 9.28
C ILE A 106 0.74 -27.07 10.03
N PRO A 107 1.91 -26.83 10.65
CA PRO A 107 2.15 -25.62 11.43
C PRO A 107 2.17 -24.38 10.55
N THR A 108 1.60 -23.29 11.05
CA THR A 108 1.58 -21.98 10.39
C THR A 108 2.59 -21.01 11.02
N LEU A 109 2.75 -19.82 10.46
CA LEU A 109 3.49 -18.72 11.08
C LEU A 109 2.72 -18.06 12.23
N LEU A 110 1.47 -18.44 12.48
CA LEU A 110 0.75 -18.06 13.69
C LEU A 110 1.11 -19.05 14.81
N PRO A 111 1.74 -18.60 15.91
CA PRO A 111 2.18 -19.51 16.97
C PRO A 111 1.04 -20.36 17.52
N ASN A 112 1.31 -21.64 17.76
CA ASN A 112 0.35 -22.63 18.30
C ASN A 112 -0.89 -22.88 17.43
N HIS A 113 -0.85 -22.50 16.15
CA HIS A 113 -1.96 -22.74 15.22
C HIS A 113 -1.47 -23.52 14.00
N SER A 114 -2.24 -24.53 13.62
CA SER A 114 -1.99 -25.36 12.46
C SER A 114 -3.20 -25.38 11.52
N LEU A 115 -2.92 -25.66 10.25
CA LEU A 115 -3.91 -26.03 9.26
C LEU A 115 -4.07 -27.53 9.24
N THR A 116 -5.27 -28.01 8.94
CA THR A 116 -5.58 -29.45 8.94
C THR A 116 -6.01 -29.89 7.55
N ILE A 117 -5.46 -30.99 7.05
CA ILE A 117 -5.88 -31.60 5.79
C ILE A 117 -7.30 -32.17 5.96
N THR A 118 -8.25 -31.69 5.15
CA THR A 118 -9.66 -32.12 5.18
C THR A 118 -10.09 -32.83 3.91
N THR A 119 -9.16 -33.20 3.03
CA THR A 119 -9.45 -33.91 1.79
C THR A 119 -10.09 -35.27 2.10
N THR A 120 -11.36 -35.45 1.73
CA THR A 120 -12.18 -36.62 2.09
C THR A 120 -12.20 -37.72 1.01
N SER A 121 -11.76 -37.43 -0.21
CA SER A 121 -11.75 -38.36 -1.33
C SER A 121 -10.52 -38.11 -2.21
N PRO A 122 -9.93 -39.12 -2.88
CA PRO A 122 -8.80 -38.97 -3.80
C PRO A 122 -9.15 -38.23 -5.11
N THR A 123 -10.10 -37.30 -5.09
CA THR A 123 -10.36 -36.39 -6.19
C THR A 123 -9.24 -35.35 -6.31
N ILE A 124 -9.11 -34.73 -7.49
CA ILE A 124 -8.09 -33.72 -7.84
C ILE A 124 -8.10 -32.49 -6.89
N THR A 125 -9.14 -32.33 -6.08
CA THR A 125 -9.39 -31.17 -5.21
C THR A 125 -8.85 -31.38 -3.80
N ILE A 126 -7.80 -30.67 -3.43
CA ILE A 126 -7.28 -30.61 -2.06
C ILE A 126 -8.14 -29.65 -1.24
N SER A 127 -8.45 -30.05 0.00
CA SER A 127 -9.06 -29.15 0.97
C SER A 127 -8.27 -29.12 2.27
N ILE A 128 -8.16 -27.91 2.82
CA ILE A 128 -7.47 -27.63 4.08
C ILE A 128 -8.42 -26.79 4.92
N ASN A 129 -8.67 -27.18 6.17
CA ASN A 129 -9.68 -26.55 7.04
C ASN A 129 -11.04 -26.34 6.34
N ASN A 130 -11.46 -27.31 5.51
CA ASN A 130 -12.67 -27.25 4.70
C ASN A 130 -12.70 -26.13 3.63
N VAL A 131 -11.55 -25.52 3.34
CA VAL A 131 -11.36 -24.57 2.24
C VAL A 131 -10.67 -25.29 1.08
N THR A 132 -11.27 -25.21 -0.10
CA THR A 132 -10.73 -25.83 -1.32
C THR A 132 -9.61 -24.99 -1.92
N LEU A 133 -8.48 -25.62 -2.21
CA LEU A 133 -7.39 -25.02 -3.00
C LEU A 133 -7.77 -24.99 -4.48
N LEU A 134 -7.17 -24.10 -5.26
CA LEU A 134 -7.31 -24.04 -6.72
C LEU A 134 -6.05 -24.60 -7.39
N PRO A 135 -5.96 -25.92 -7.68
CA PRO A 135 -4.72 -26.57 -8.08
C PRO A 135 -4.18 -26.08 -9.42
N SER A 136 -5.07 -25.62 -10.30
CA SER A 136 -4.74 -25.12 -11.64
C SER A 136 -4.02 -23.76 -11.63
N ARG A 137 -3.91 -23.09 -10.47
CA ARG A 137 -3.33 -21.75 -10.35
C ARG A 137 -2.20 -21.68 -9.33
N VAL A 138 -1.66 -22.83 -8.94
CA VAL A 138 -0.53 -22.89 -8.00
C VAL A 138 0.71 -22.34 -8.67
N PHE A 139 1.34 -21.38 -8.02
CA PHE A 139 2.66 -20.92 -8.40
C PHE A 139 3.70 -21.65 -7.55
N HIS A 140 4.75 -22.17 -8.19
CA HIS A 140 5.80 -22.90 -7.51
C HIS A 140 7.18 -22.41 -7.94
N HIS A 141 8.01 -22.08 -6.96
CA HIS A 141 9.41 -21.72 -7.06
C HIS A 141 10.16 -22.44 -5.92
N PRO A 142 11.47 -22.74 -6.04
CA PRO A 142 12.22 -23.53 -5.05
C PRO A 142 12.01 -23.15 -3.57
N ASN A 143 11.85 -21.86 -3.29
CA ASN A 143 11.71 -21.32 -1.94
C ASN A 143 10.33 -20.66 -1.68
N LEU A 144 9.44 -20.66 -2.66
CA LEU A 144 8.15 -19.98 -2.56
C LEU A 144 7.08 -20.79 -3.29
N THR A 145 6.02 -21.16 -2.58
CA THR A 145 4.83 -21.73 -3.23
C THR A 145 3.60 -20.94 -2.83
N ILE A 146 2.79 -20.54 -3.81
CA ILE A 146 1.54 -19.83 -3.59
C ILE A 146 0.39 -20.73 -4.03
N PHE A 147 -0.51 -21.04 -3.09
CA PHE A 147 -1.75 -21.76 -3.31
C PHE A 147 -2.92 -20.79 -3.26
N PRO A 148 -3.54 -20.47 -4.39
CA PRO A 148 -4.79 -19.75 -4.37
C PRO A 148 -5.90 -20.51 -3.64
N THR A 149 -6.67 -19.80 -2.82
CA THR A 149 -7.81 -20.34 -2.09
C THR A 149 -9.07 -19.53 -2.38
N THR A 150 -10.23 -20.19 -2.28
CA THR A 150 -11.53 -19.55 -2.53
C THR A 150 -12.05 -18.75 -1.34
N ASN A 151 -11.48 -18.99 -0.15
CA ASN A 151 -11.87 -18.38 1.11
C ASN A 151 -10.71 -18.29 2.10
N PHE A 152 -10.91 -17.57 3.20
CA PHE A 152 -10.01 -17.56 4.35
C PHE A 152 -10.16 -18.82 5.20
N PHE A 153 -9.06 -19.27 5.79
CA PHE A 153 -9.09 -20.24 6.88
C PHE A 153 -9.61 -19.57 8.17
N ASP A 154 -10.52 -20.24 8.89
CA ASP A 154 -10.94 -19.82 10.23
C ASP A 154 -9.94 -20.35 11.26
N PRO A 155 -9.23 -19.50 12.05
CA PRO A 155 -8.33 -19.95 13.11
C PRO A 155 -9.02 -20.75 14.22
N ARG A 156 -10.36 -20.68 14.31
CA ARG A 156 -11.18 -21.48 15.23
C ARG A 156 -11.64 -22.81 14.62
N PHE A 157 -11.11 -23.17 13.46
CA PHE A 157 -11.43 -24.44 12.83
C PHE A 157 -10.99 -25.60 13.73
N HIS A 158 -11.94 -26.50 14.01
CA HIS A 158 -11.68 -27.75 14.69
C HIS A 158 -12.33 -28.87 13.90
N LEU A 159 -11.57 -29.94 13.64
CA LEU A 159 -12.12 -31.16 13.07
C LEU A 159 -13.15 -31.75 14.04
N THR A 160 -14.42 -31.66 13.67
CA THR A 160 -15.49 -32.34 14.40
C THR A 160 -15.53 -33.80 13.93
N PRO A 161 -15.46 -34.79 14.85
CA PRO A 161 -15.71 -36.17 14.46
C PRO A 161 -17.14 -36.29 13.88
N PRO A 162 -17.37 -37.21 12.93
CA PRO A 162 -18.69 -37.37 12.33
C PRO A 162 -19.69 -37.75 13.43
N HIS A 163 -20.64 -36.86 13.72
CA HIS A 163 -21.76 -37.12 14.62
C HIS A 163 -23.09 -36.72 13.97
N PRO A 164 -24.21 -37.37 14.35
CA PRO A 164 -25.47 -37.28 13.61
C PRO A 164 -26.05 -35.86 13.68
N ARG A 165 -26.53 -35.37 12.54
CA ARG A 165 -27.12 -34.03 12.36
C ARG A 165 -28.15 -33.67 13.44
N PRO A 166 -28.04 -32.51 14.11
CA PRO A 166 -29.14 -31.94 14.88
C PRO A 166 -30.16 -31.24 13.96
N LYS A 167 -31.44 -31.31 14.35
CA LYS A 167 -32.59 -30.66 13.67
C LYS A 167 -32.50 -29.12 13.75
N PRO A 168 -33.09 -28.40 12.79
CA PRO A 168 -33.02 -26.94 12.74
C PRO A 168 -34.00 -26.31 13.73
N ASN A 169 -33.51 -25.38 14.56
CA ASN A 169 -34.32 -24.50 15.41
C ASN A 169 -34.11 -23.02 15.02
N PRO A 170 -35.06 -22.12 15.36
CA PRO A 170 -35.49 -20.97 14.54
C PRO A 170 -34.68 -19.67 14.83
N PRO A 171 -34.95 -18.54 14.14
CA PRO A 171 -33.97 -17.47 13.97
C PRO A 171 -33.83 -16.64 15.25
N THR A 172 -32.61 -16.50 15.74
CA THR A 172 -32.32 -15.68 16.92
C THR A 172 -31.79 -14.30 16.49
N ILE A 173 -32.69 -13.34 16.61
CA ILE A 173 -32.55 -11.94 17.05
C ILE A 173 -31.13 -11.34 17.07
N CYS A 174 -31.00 -10.20 16.38
CA CYS A 174 -29.85 -9.31 16.37
C CYS A 174 -29.39 -8.91 17.78
N LEU A 175 -28.11 -9.18 18.08
CA LEU A 175 -27.41 -8.58 19.23
C LEU A 175 -26.48 -7.45 18.74
N PRO A 176 -26.51 -6.25 19.35
CA PRO A 176 -25.66 -5.13 18.94
C PRO A 176 -24.23 -5.34 19.44
N SER A 177 -23.24 -5.18 18.55
CA SER A 177 -21.82 -5.29 18.89
C SER A 177 -21.24 -3.92 19.26
N PRO A 178 -20.32 -3.81 20.26
CA PRO A 178 -19.69 -2.55 20.65
C PRO A 178 -18.69 -2.14 19.56
N HIS A 179 -19.16 -1.38 18.57
CA HIS A 179 -18.35 -1.02 17.41
C HIS A 179 -17.31 0.03 17.79
N ASN A 180 -16.02 -0.31 17.63
CA ASN A 180 -14.95 0.67 17.68
C ASN A 180 -15.16 1.76 16.59
N PRO A 181 -14.82 3.04 16.83
CA PRO A 181 -15.08 4.12 15.88
C PRO A 181 -14.49 3.89 14.48
N LEU A 182 -13.30 3.29 14.36
CA LEU A 182 -12.68 2.99 13.06
C LEU A 182 -13.47 1.99 12.24
N SER A 183 -13.98 0.91 12.85
CA SER A 183 -14.78 -0.09 12.13
C SER A 183 -16.06 0.50 11.57
N ARG A 184 -16.60 1.52 12.23
CA ARG A 184 -17.77 2.25 11.74
C ARG A 184 -17.38 3.17 10.57
N ALA A 185 -16.25 3.86 10.63
CA ALA A 185 -15.72 4.66 9.52
C ALA A 185 -15.39 3.80 8.29
N ALA A 186 -14.70 2.67 8.48
CA ALA A 186 -14.31 1.76 7.42
C ALA A 186 -15.53 1.13 6.72
N ARG A 187 -16.60 0.83 7.46
CA ARG A 187 -17.87 0.34 6.88
C ARG A 187 -18.53 1.39 5.98
N LEU A 188 -18.55 2.65 6.41
CA LEU A 188 -19.09 3.74 5.59
C LEU A 188 -18.27 3.95 4.32
N LEU A 189 -16.95 3.93 4.42
CA LEU A 189 -16.05 4.04 3.26
C LEU A 189 -16.30 2.94 2.22
N ARG A 190 -16.42 1.68 2.65
CA ARG A 190 -16.75 0.55 1.76
C ARG A 190 -18.08 0.76 1.03
N SER A 191 -19.10 1.25 1.72
CA SER A 191 -20.41 1.51 1.10
C SER A 191 -20.39 2.64 0.05
N HIS A 192 -19.32 3.45 -0.01
CA HIS A 192 -19.21 4.61 -0.91
C HIS A 192 -18.08 4.50 -1.96
N ARG A 193 -17.54 3.29 -2.22
CA ARG A 193 -16.43 3.05 -3.17
C ARG A 193 -15.07 3.63 -2.76
N PHE A 194 -14.81 3.59 -1.45
CA PHE A 194 -13.52 3.89 -0.83
C PHE A 194 -12.95 2.64 -0.14
N SER A 195 -13.12 1.48 -0.74
CA SER A 195 -12.75 0.17 -0.16
C SER A 195 -11.24 0.03 0.09
N LEU A 196 -10.40 0.66 -0.72
CA LEU A 196 -8.95 0.66 -0.54
C LEU A 196 -8.55 1.47 0.72
N VAL A 197 -9.12 2.66 0.88
CA VAL A 197 -8.87 3.51 2.07
C VAL A 197 -9.50 2.90 3.33
N ALA A 198 -10.67 2.26 3.20
CA ALA A 198 -11.27 1.51 4.31
C ALA A 198 -10.35 0.39 4.81
N SER A 199 -9.72 -0.32 3.87
CA SER A 199 -8.75 -1.37 4.20
C SER A 199 -7.51 -0.80 4.88
N LEU A 200 -7.05 0.38 4.49
CA LEU A 200 -5.94 1.08 5.16
C LEU A 200 -6.28 1.52 6.59
N LEU A 201 -7.48 2.07 6.81
CA LEU A 201 -7.93 2.43 8.17
C LEU A 201 -7.94 1.20 9.09
N ASP A 202 -8.37 0.06 8.56
CA ASP A 202 -8.45 -1.19 9.31
C ASP A 202 -7.10 -1.78 9.70
N LEU A 203 -6.01 -1.40 9.03
CA LEU A 203 -4.64 -1.82 9.32
C LEU A 203 -4.03 -1.15 10.55
N GLN A 204 -4.84 -0.42 11.33
CA GLN A 204 -4.47 0.36 12.50
C GLN A 204 -3.24 1.23 12.25
N LEU A 205 -3.43 2.48 11.80
CA LEU A 205 -2.41 3.53 11.81
C LEU A 205 -1.62 3.52 13.15
N PRO A 206 -0.39 2.95 13.21
CA PRO A 206 0.36 2.95 14.44
C PRO A 206 0.99 4.33 14.57
N SER A 207 0.93 4.92 15.76
CA SER A 207 1.55 6.20 16.21
C SER A 207 0.65 7.44 16.25
N ALA A 208 -0.50 7.50 15.59
CA ALA A 208 -1.39 8.68 15.65
C ALA A 208 -2.35 8.68 16.87
N TYR A 209 -2.46 7.54 17.56
CA TYR A 209 -3.46 7.33 18.60
C TYR A 209 -3.16 7.98 19.95
N ASN A 210 -1.92 8.41 20.19
CA ASN A 210 -1.53 9.04 21.47
C ASN A 210 -1.93 10.54 21.57
N ARG A 211 -2.44 11.17 20.49
CA ARG A 211 -3.05 12.51 20.50
C ARG A 211 -4.26 12.54 19.57
N CYS A 212 -5.39 12.11 20.10
CA CYS A 212 -6.56 11.61 19.37
C CYS A 212 -7.45 12.71 18.74
N LYS A 213 -6.95 13.45 17.73
CA LYS A 213 -7.74 14.34 16.85
C LYS A 213 -7.15 14.35 15.44
N LEU A 214 -7.78 13.65 14.50
CA LEU A 214 -7.30 13.51 13.13
C LEU A 214 -8.40 13.69 12.08
N THR A 215 -8.01 14.11 10.89
CA THR A 215 -8.87 14.16 9.70
C THR A 215 -8.24 13.33 8.59
N LEU A 216 -9.03 12.42 8.02
CA LEU A 216 -8.67 11.62 6.86
C LEU A 216 -9.44 12.13 5.65
N PHE A 217 -8.73 12.46 4.58
CA PHE A 217 -9.30 12.73 3.27
C PHE A 217 -9.20 11.46 2.42
N ALA A 218 -10.28 10.69 2.31
CA ALA A 218 -10.29 9.41 1.64
C ALA A 218 -10.45 9.57 0.12
N PRO A 219 -9.45 9.24 -0.73
CA PRO A 219 -9.61 9.28 -2.18
C PRO A 219 -10.39 8.07 -2.71
N LEU A 220 -11.13 8.26 -3.80
CA LEU A 220 -11.85 7.17 -4.48
C LEU A 220 -10.91 6.04 -4.89
N ASP A 221 -11.42 4.79 -4.88
CA ASP A 221 -10.63 3.60 -5.25
C ASP A 221 -10.02 3.73 -6.64
N LYS A 222 -10.79 4.26 -7.61
CA LYS A 222 -10.30 4.52 -8.97
C LYS A 222 -9.09 5.47 -8.97
N ALA A 223 -9.05 6.50 -8.12
CA ALA A 223 -7.96 7.45 -8.10
C ALA A 223 -6.67 6.83 -7.55
N LEU A 224 -6.79 5.97 -6.54
CA LEU A 224 -5.68 5.17 -6.01
C LEU A 224 -5.15 4.17 -7.05
N ILE A 225 -6.03 3.52 -7.81
CA ILE A 225 -5.64 2.59 -8.87
C ILE A 225 -4.84 3.28 -9.99
N HIS A 226 -5.19 4.52 -10.36
CA HIS A 226 -4.42 5.26 -11.38
C HIS A 226 -3.08 5.78 -10.85
N ALA A 227 -2.93 5.92 -9.53
CA ALA A 227 -1.67 6.31 -8.90
C ALA A 227 -0.66 5.15 -8.76
N ARG A 228 -1.00 3.93 -9.22
CA ARG A 228 -0.21 2.68 -9.11
C ARG A 228 1.18 2.73 -9.73
N HIS A 229 1.49 3.70 -10.59
CA HIS A 229 2.78 3.74 -11.30
C HIS A 229 3.98 4.09 -10.41
N ASN A 230 3.79 4.38 -9.11
CA ASN A 230 4.89 4.71 -8.20
C ASN A 230 4.69 4.11 -6.79
N LEU A 231 4.57 2.77 -6.72
CA LEU A 231 4.30 2.01 -5.49
C LEU A 231 5.33 2.25 -4.37
N THR A 232 6.58 2.57 -4.74
CA THR A 232 7.68 2.92 -3.83
C THR A 232 7.38 4.15 -2.94
N HIS A 233 6.39 4.98 -3.31
CA HIS A 233 6.00 6.19 -2.56
C HIS A 233 4.60 6.12 -1.95
N LEU A 234 3.95 4.94 -1.90
CA LEU A 234 2.61 4.81 -1.34
C LEU A 234 2.52 5.31 0.11
N SER A 235 3.54 5.04 0.94
CA SER A 235 3.55 5.52 2.33
C SER A 235 3.49 7.04 2.44
N ALA A 236 4.23 7.77 1.60
CA ALA A 236 4.21 9.22 1.54
C ALA A 236 2.87 9.74 0.99
N LEU A 237 2.37 9.12 -0.07
CA LEU A 237 1.08 9.45 -0.66
C LEU A 237 -0.06 9.29 0.36
N LEU A 238 -0.07 8.24 1.17
CA LEU A 238 -1.07 8.05 2.22
C LEU A 238 -0.95 9.12 3.32
N ARG A 239 0.27 9.53 3.67
CA ARG A 239 0.51 10.62 4.64
C ARG A 239 0.04 11.99 4.14
N HIS A 240 -0.02 12.23 2.82
CA HIS A 240 -0.67 13.43 2.25
C HIS A 240 -2.15 13.56 2.62
N HIS A 241 -2.83 12.45 2.90
CA HIS A 241 -4.28 12.40 3.11
C HIS A 241 -4.68 12.43 4.59
N LEU A 242 -3.69 12.47 5.50
CA LEU A 242 -3.89 12.48 6.93
C LEU A 242 -3.47 13.84 7.49
N VAL A 243 -4.35 14.43 8.29
CA VAL A 243 -4.13 15.72 8.95
C VAL A 243 -4.13 15.53 10.46
N PRO A 244 -3.13 16.05 11.21
CA PRO A 244 -2.96 15.88 12.66
C PRO A 244 -3.90 16.78 13.49
N CYS A 245 -5.06 17.13 12.95
CA CYS A 245 -6.13 17.80 13.68
C CYS A 245 -7.50 17.34 13.16
N LYS A 246 -8.52 17.48 14.00
CA LYS A 246 -9.91 17.15 13.66
C LYS A 246 -10.55 18.40 13.04
N ILE A 247 -11.01 18.27 11.79
CA ILE A 247 -11.66 19.33 11.03
C ILE A 247 -12.96 18.76 10.48
N VAL A 248 -14.11 19.20 11.00
CA VAL A 248 -15.43 18.85 10.44
C VAL A 248 -15.76 19.73 9.23
N TRP A 249 -16.75 19.36 8.41
CA TRP A 249 -17.06 20.09 7.17
C TRP A 249 -17.33 21.57 7.41
N ARG A 250 -18.10 21.90 8.47
CA ARG A 250 -18.41 23.29 8.83
C ARG A 250 -17.14 24.12 9.03
N GLU A 251 -16.18 23.59 9.77
CA GLU A 251 -14.90 24.25 10.02
C GLU A 251 -14.09 24.36 8.73
N LEU A 252 -14.10 23.31 7.90
CA LEU A 252 -13.36 23.26 6.64
C LEU A 252 -13.83 24.32 5.64
N VAL A 253 -15.14 24.56 5.52
CA VAL A 253 -15.70 25.56 4.60
C VAL A 253 -15.58 27.00 5.10
N GLU A 254 -15.37 27.20 6.39
CA GLU A 254 -15.13 28.51 7.00
C GLU A 254 -13.65 28.94 6.89
N LEU A 255 -12.75 28.05 6.46
CA LEU A 255 -11.36 28.39 6.24
C LEU A 255 -11.23 29.41 5.09
N ARG A 256 -10.34 30.39 5.28
CA ARG A 256 -10.05 31.41 4.28
C ARG A 256 -9.42 30.78 3.03
N ASP A 257 -9.76 31.30 1.87
CA ASP A 257 -9.09 30.96 0.61
C ASP A 257 -7.57 31.18 0.74
N GLY A 258 -6.77 30.20 0.32
CA GLY A 258 -5.32 30.18 0.48
C GLY A 258 -4.81 29.60 1.81
N THR A 259 -5.69 29.14 2.70
CA THR A 259 -5.26 28.52 3.97
C THR A 259 -4.50 27.22 3.71
N LEU A 260 -3.36 27.04 4.37
CA LEU A 260 -2.56 25.81 4.29
C LEU A 260 -2.81 24.91 5.51
N ILE A 261 -3.24 23.68 5.28
CA ILE A 261 -3.44 22.64 6.30
C ILE A 261 -2.27 21.66 6.23
N GLY A 262 -1.48 21.57 7.30
CA GLY A 262 -0.37 20.61 7.38
C GLY A 262 -0.84 19.16 7.39
N THR A 263 -0.12 18.28 6.69
CA THR A 263 -0.39 16.83 6.68
C THR A 263 0.65 16.07 7.50
N TYR A 264 0.50 14.76 7.65
CA TYR A 264 1.53 13.90 8.26
C TYR A 264 2.77 13.72 7.38
N GLU A 265 2.73 14.10 6.10
CA GLU A 265 3.93 14.12 5.25
C GLU A 265 4.68 15.45 5.44
N LYS A 266 5.94 15.35 5.83
CA LYS A 266 6.78 16.54 6.10
C LYS A 266 6.93 17.38 4.84
N GLY A 267 6.66 18.68 4.95
CA GLY A 267 6.76 19.61 3.83
C GLY A 267 5.57 19.56 2.85
N PHE A 268 4.53 18.76 3.13
CA PHE A 268 3.32 18.69 2.32
C PHE A 268 2.11 19.25 3.07
N SER A 269 1.43 20.22 2.45
CA SER A 269 0.25 20.89 3.00
C SER A 269 -0.87 20.92 1.96
N LEU A 270 -2.12 20.89 2.45
CA LEU A 270 -3.32 21.06 1.64
C LEU A 270 -3.67 22.54 1.58
N ASN A 271 -3.63 23.13 0.39
CA ASN A 271 -4.10 24.47 0.12
C ASN A 271 -5.62 24.45 -0.08
N VAL A 272 -6.33 25.17 0.78
CA VAL A 272 -7.78 25.35 0.70
C VAL A 272 -8.08 26.43 -0.32
N THR A 273 -8.78 26.08 -1.39
CA THR A 273 -9.23 27.05 -2.38
C THR A 273 -10.72 26.90 -2.69
N MET A 274 -11.33 27.99 -3.12
CA MET A 274 -12.70 28.00 -3.65
C MET A 274 -12.69 28.05 -5.18
N SER A 275 -13.43 27.14 -5.80
CA SER A 275 -13.67 27.21 -7.25
C SER A 275 -14.56 28.42 -7.59
N LYS A 276 -14.60 28.79 -8.87
CA LYS A 276 -15.54 29.79 -9.40
C LYS A 276 -17.02 29.42 -9.15
N THR A 277 -17.30 28.14 -8.92
CA THR A 277 -18.64 27.60 -8.63
C THR A 277 -18.87 27.40 -7.13
N HIS A 278 -18.10 28.06 -6.26
CA HIS A 278 -18.18 27.96 -4.79
C HIS A 278 -18.01 26.51 -4.27
N THR A 279 -17.18 25.71 -4.94
CA THR A 279 -16.84 24.36 -4.50
C THR A 279 -15.49 24.39 -3.78
N LEU A 280 -15.43 23.83 -2.56
CA LEU A 280 -14.19 23.70 -1.82
C LEU A 280 -13.26 22.67 -2.47
N LEU A 281 -12.03 23.10 -2.73
CA LEU A 281 -10.94 22.32 -3.30
C LEU A 281 -9.78 22.28 -2.31
N LEU A 282 -9.12 21.13 -2.22
CA LEU A 282 -7.89 20.91 -1.46
C LEU A 282 -6.79 20.53 -2.46
N ASN A 283 -5.80 21.40 -2.65
CA ASN A 283 -4.80 21.23 -3.72
C ASN A 283 -5.44 20.96 -5.10
N GLY A 284 -6.57 21.61 -5.40
CA GLY A 284 -7.32 21.42 -6.64
C GLY A 284 -8.21 20.17 -6.68
N VAL A 285 -8.22 19.34 -5.62
CA VAL A 285 -9.06 18.15 -5.53
C VAL A 285 -10.35 18.47 -4.77
N GLN A 286 -11.49 18.09 -5.35
CA GLN A 286 -12.80 18.28 -4.74
C GLN A 286 -13.04 17.33 -3.56
N VAL A 287 -13.63 17.86 -2.48
CA VAL A 287 -14.28 17.06 -1.43
C VAL A 287 -15.69 16.70 -1.92
N ILE A 288 -15.92 15.41 -2.15
CA ILE A 288 -17.16 14.87 -2.75
C ILE A 288 -18.09 14.21 -1.72
N PHE A 289 -17.57 13.84 -0.55
CA PHE A 289 -18.36 13.33 0.56
C PHE A 289 -17.95 14.04 1.85
N PRO A 290 -18.52 15.23 2.14
CA PRO A 290 -18.23 15.94 3.36
C PRO A 290 -18.73 15.17 4.58
N ASP A 291 -17.92 15.09 5.63
CA ASP A 291 -18.25 14.42 6.90
C ASP A 291 -18.80 12.99 6.74
N MET A 292 -18.24 12.24 5.79
CA MET A 292 -18.57 10.83 5.57
C MET A 292 -18.53 10.02 6.86
N PHE A 293 -17.62 10.36 7.78
CA PHE A 293 -17.65 9.85 9.15
C PHE A 293 -17.29 10.93 10.15
N ARG A 294 -18.01 10.95 11.27
CA ARG A 294 -17.68 11.75 12.46
C ARG A 294 -17.59 10.85 13.69
N GLY A 295 -16.43 10.83 14.30
CA GLY A 295 -16.17 10.22 15.60
C GLY A 295 -15.43 11.20 16.51
N ASP A 296 -15.16 10.80 17.74
CA ASP A 296 -14.51 11.68 18.72
C ASP A 296 -13.08 12.04 18.31
N CYS A 297 -12.31 11.04 17.84
CA CYS A 297 -10.93 11.22 17.39
C CYS A 297 -10.74 11.38 15.88
N LEU A 298 -11.70 10.96 15.07
CA LEU A 298 -11.54 10.82 13.62
C LEU A 298 -12.69 11.50 12.88
N VAL A 299 -12.35 12.33 11.91
CA VAL A 299 -13.27 12.78 10.86
C VAL A 299 -12.79 12.24 9.52
N VAL A 300 -13.72 11.79 8.68
CA VAL A 300 -13.43 11.35 7.31
C VAL A 300 -14.21 12.18 6.32
N HIS A 301 -13.51 12.73 5.33
CA HIS A 301 -14.08 13.37 4.15
C HIS A 301 -13.69 12.58 2.91
N GLY A 302 -14.61 12.27 2.01
CA GLY A 302 -14.28 11.65 0.73
C GLY A 302 -13.82 12.69 -0.29
N VAL A 303 -12.72 12.41 -0.99
CA VAL A 303 -12.15 13.27 -2.03
C VAL A 303 -12.09 12.56 -3.38
N GLN A 304 -12.17 13.34 -4.45
CA GLN A 304 -12.32 12.78 -5.81
C GLN A 304 -11.05 12.09 -6.32
N HIS A 305 -9.88 12.63 -5.96
CA HIS A 305 -8.57 12.19 -6.44
C HIS A 305 -7.53 12.11 -5.32
N VAL A 306 -6.37 11.52 -5.61
CA VAL A 306 -5.24 11.52 -4.69
C VAL A 306 -4.57 12.91 -4.66
N PHE A 307 -4.10 13.32 -3.49
CA PHE A 307 -3.22 14.49 -3.37
C PHE A 307 -1.81 14.12 -3.83
N SER A 308 -1.40 14.65 -4.99
CA SER A 308 -0.05 14.45 -5.52
C SER A 308 0.85 15.63 -5.18
N GLY A 309 2.10 15.35 -4.82
CA GLY A 309 3.17 16.35 -4.72
C GLY A 309 3.52 16.89 -6.10
N HIS A 310 2.77 17.87 -6.59
CA HIS A 310 3.28 18.67 -7.69
C HIS A 310 4.34 19.61 -7.12
N ASN A 311 5.59 19.42 -7.54
CA ASN A 311 6.49 20.54 -7.69
C ASN A 311 5.70 21.60 -8.46
N VAL A 312 5.39 22.71 -7.81
CA VAL A 312 4.86 23.88 -8.49
C VAL A 312 5.95 24.25 -9.50
N LYS A 313 5.82 23.76 -10.74
CA LYS A 313 6.41 24.44 -11.88
C LYS A 313 5.79 25.81 -11.80
N ARG A 314 6.56 26.77 -11.27
CA ARG A 314 6.26 28.18 -11.35
C ARG A 314 6.10 28.44 -12.84
N HIS A 315 4.87 28.42 -13.32
CA HIS A 315 4.55 29.01 -14.60
C HIS A 315 4.88 30.49 -14.42
N HIS A 316 6.08 30.88 -14.88
CA HIS A 316 6.32 32.26 -15.24
C HIS A 316 5.36 32.58 -16.37
N HIS A 317 4.15 33.01 -16.01
CA HIS A 317 3.34 33.83 -16.88
C HIS A 317 4.07 35.18 -16.95
N ALA A 318 5.02 35.27 -17.88
CA ALA A 318 5.48 36.54 -18.39
C ALA A 318 4.31 37.15 -19.15
N LYS A 319 3.58 38.02 -18.46
CA LYS A 319 2.61 38.93 -19.05
C LYS A 319 3.42 40.06 -19.68
N HIS A 320 3.50 40.08 -21.01
CA HIS A 320 3.79 41.29 -21.74
C HIS A 320 2.69 41.50 -22.77
N ASP A 321 1.69 42.27 -22.36
CA ASP A 321 0.76 42.95 -23.27
C ASP A 321 1.53 44.12 -23.90
N THR A 322 1.71 44.12 -25.22
CA THR A 322 1.79 45.37 -25.98
C THR A 322 1.19 45.18 -27.38
N TYR A 323 0.14 45.96 -27.65
CA TYR A 323 -0.51 46.15 -28.94
C TYR A 323 0.46 46.63 -30.03
N ARG A 324 0.30 46.13 -31.27
CA ARG A 324 0.18 46.97 -32.48
C ARG A 324 -0.28 46.16 -33.71
N VAL A 325 -1.28 46.73 -34.39
CA VAL A 325 -1.86 46.35 -35.68
C VAL A 325 -0.99 46.89 -36.81
N THR A 326 -0.75 46.09 -37.86
CA THR A 326 -0.81 46.51 -39.29
C THR A 326 -0.81 45.30 -40.22
N ASP A 327 -1.65 45.43 -41.25
CA ASP A 327 -1.88 44.56 -42.41
C ASP A 327 -0.67 44.34 -43.34
N ALA A 328 -0.88 43.36 -44.23
CA ALA A 328 -0.38 43.23 -45.61
C ALA A 328 0.77 42.25 -45.90
N GLN A 329 0.36 41.15 -46.55
CA GLN A 329 0.82 40.62 -47.84
C GLN A 329 2.28 40.17 -48.05
N ASP A 330 2.33 39.00 -48.69
CA ASP A 330 3.15 38.61 -49.85
C ASP A 330 4.22 37.52 -49.68
N TYR A 331 4.27 36.75 -50.75
CA TYR A 331 4.85 35.44 -51.02
C TYR A 331 6.39 35.36 -50.86
N ASP A 332 6.91 34.19 -50.50
CA ASP A 332 7.59 33.31 -51.48
C ASP A 332 8.17 32.04 -50.83
N GLU A 333 7.94 30.92 -51.53
CA GLU A 333 8.65 29.65 -51.37
C GLU A 333 10.06 29.77 -51.98
N HIS A 334 11.07 29.14 -51.38
CA HIS A 334 12.10 28.35 -52.09
C HIS A 334 13.06 27.66 -51.10
N GLU A 335 12.85 26.35 -50.97
CA GLU A 335 13.80 25.27 -51.27
C GLU A 335 15.28 25.34 -50.82
N VAL A 336 15.62 24.39 -49.91
CA VAL A 336 16.79 23.48 -49.88
C VAL A 336 18.21 24.08 -49.88
N SER A 337 18.96 23.80 -48.80
CA SER A 337 20.13 22.91 -48.83
C SER A 337 20.88 22.88 -47.48
N SER A 338 21.08 21.65 -47.01
CA SER A 338 22.25 21.09 -46.31
C SER A 338 23.32 22.06 -45.76
N HIS A 339 23.60 21.97 -44.45
CA HIS A 339 24.93 21.59 -43.95
C HIS A 339 24.95 21.50 -42.42
N SER A 340 25.25 20.31 -41.90
CA SER A 340 25.93 20.16 -40.61
C SER A 340 27.40 20.56 -40.78
N PRO A 341 28.03 21.09 -39.72
CA PRO A 341 29.14 20.33 -39.15
C PRO A 341 29.17 20.32 -37.61
N GLU A 342 29.53 19.16 -37.07
CA GLU A 342 30.25 19.03 -35.80
C GLU A 342 31.62 19.69 -35.93
N PHE A 343 32.06 20.44 -34.90
CA PHE A 343 33.39 20.29 -34.29
C PHE A 343 33.50 21.12 -33.00
N ASP A 344 33.84 20.41 -31.92
CA ASP A 344 34.83 20.64 -30.86
C ASP A 344 34.92 21.93 -30.01
N ASP A 345 35.09 21.64 -28.71
CA ASP A 345 35.98 22.21 -27.69
C ASP A 345 36.38 23.69 -27.77
N ASP A 346 36.19 24.45 -26.67
CA ASP A 346 37.26 24.61 -25.67
C ASP A 346 36.80 25.41 -24.44
N ASN A 347 37.61 25.24 -23.40
CA ASN A 347 37.63 25.70 -22.02
C ASN A 347 37.42 27.20 -21.69
N ARG A 348 36.85 27.35 -20.48
CA ARG A 348 37.29 28.14 -19.30
C ARG A 348 37.28 29.68 -19.29
N HIS A 349 36.87 30.10 -18.07
CA HIS A 349 37.21 31.28 -17.27
C HIS A 349 36.12 32.35 -17.27
N GLY A 350 35.68 32.90 -16.14
CA GLY A 350 36.06 32.76 -14.75
C GLY A 350 35.24 33.77 -13.93
N GLU A 351 35.36 33.68 -12.60
CA GLU A 351 35.00 34.71 -11.59
C GLU A 351 33.50 35.07 -11.49
N GLY A 352 32.83 34.95 -10.35
CA GLY A 352 33.27 35.21 -8.99
C GLY A 352 32.44 36.37 -8.47
N ASN A 353 31.46 36.11 -7.59
CA ASN A 353 31.24 37.02 -6.46
C ASN A 353 30.49 36.38 -5.30
N SER A 354 30.93 36.81 -4.13
CA SER A 354 30.74 36.23 -2.82
C SER A 354 29.60 36.89 -2.02
N ALA A 355 29.25 36.20 -0.94
CA ALA A 355 28.76 36.72 0.34
C ALA A 355 27.29 37.09 0.51
N GLY A 356 26.64 36.34 1.42
CA GLY A 356 25.37 36.65 2.05
C GLY A 356 25.05 35.66 3.18
N HIS A 357 25.97 35.51 4.14
CA HIS A 357 25.74 34.81 5.40
C HIS A 357 24.78 35.64 6.28
N TYR A 358 23.65 35.07 6.69
CA TYR A 358 23.01 35.39 7.97
C TYR A 358 22.47 34.11 8.63
N HIS A 359 22.82 34.00 9.91
CA HIS A 359 22.61 32.90 10.85
C HIS A 359 21.52 33.34 11.84
N PHE A 360 20.65 32.44 12.31
CA PHE A 360 19.88 32.41 13.59
C PHE A 360 18.66 31.47 13.38
N SER A 361 18.52 30.25 13.94
CA SER A 361 18.63 29.68 15.30
C SER A 361 17.29 29.63 16.08
N VAL A 362 17.06 28.44 16.66
CA VAL A 362 16.20 28.04 17.80
C VAL A 362 14.68 27.98 17.64
N PHE A 363 14.11 26.78 17.80
CA PHE A 363 13.08 26.48 18.80
C PHE A 363 13.25 25.05 19.34
N HIS A 364 13.21 24.96 20.67
CA HIS A 364 13.12 23.76 21.51
C HIS A 364 11.73 23.13 21.42
#